data_AF-A0A4R0INR2-F1
#
_entry.id   AF-A0A4R0INR2-F1
#
_cell.length_a   1.000
_cell.length_b   1.000
_cell.length_c   1.000
_cell.angle_alpha   90.00
_cell.angle_beta   90.00
_cell.angle_gamma   90.00
#
_symmetry.space_group_name_H-M   'P 1'
#
loop_
_entity.id
_entity.type
_entity.pdbx_description
1 polymer ?
#
loop_
_entity_poly.entity_id
_entity_poly.type
_entity_poly.pdbx_seq_one_letter_code
_entity_poly.pdbx_strand_id
1 'polypeptide(L)'
;MGAAVIGRRRYSGSAAAEPAGPDSVTWHMTYRVEEEGEVVAEFTASDHWYVLTPAELATEVAEHGLRVRAGDAAQGLHIITR
;
A
#
# COMPACT_ATOMS: atom_id res chain seq x y z
N MET A 1 0.51 0.68 -13.11
CA MET A 1 -0.16 -0.58 -13.46
C MET A 1 0.92 -1.66 -13.58
N GLY A 2 0.69 -2.83 -13.01
CA GLY A 2 1.59 -3.98 -13.10
C GLY A 2 0.84 -5.21 -13.63
N ALA A 3 1.56 -6.13 -14.25
CA ALA A 3 1.00 -7.40 -14.69
C ALA A 3 2.04 -8.53 -14.60
N ALA A 4 1.55 -9.75 -14.38
CA ALA A 4 2.35 -10.97 -14.36
C ALA A 4 1.56 -12.13 -14.96
N VAL A 5 2.25 -13.13 -15.51
CA VAL A 5 1.63 -14.36 -16.05
C VAL A 5 2.13 -15.54 -15.24
N ILE A 6 1.19 -16.37 -14.75
CA ILE A 6 1.48 -17.60 -14.01
C ILE A 6 0.61 -18.72 -14.60
N GLY A 7 1.26 -19.69 -15.24
CA GLY A 7 0.55 -20.73 -15.99
C GLY A 7 -0.30 -20.13 -17.11
N ARG A 8 -1.59 -20.46 -17.12
CA ARG A 8 -2.57 -19.93 -18.11
C ARG A 8 -3.20 -18.60 -17.71
N ARG A 9 -2.85 -18.08 -16.53
CA ARG A 9 -3.50 -16.89 -15.95
C ARG A 9 -2.63 -15.67 -16.07
N ARG A 10 -3.25 -14.56 -16.47
CA ARG A 10 -2.68 -13.23 -16.42
C ARG A 10 -3.26 -12.48 -15.24
N TYR A 11 -2.41 -11.98 -14.38
CA TYR A 11 -2.75 -11.17 -13.21
C TYR A 11 -2.40 -9.73 -13.54
N SER A 12 -3.33 -8.81 -13.37
CA SER A 12 -3.06 -7.38 -13.53
C SER A 12 -3.53 -6.61 -12.31
N GLY A 13 -2.81 -5.53 -12.01
CA GLY A 13 -3.10 -4.63 -10.91
C GLY A 13 -2.96 -3.18 -11.35
N SER A 14 -3.96 -2.37 -11.05
CA SER A 14 -3.90 -0.92 -11.15
C SER A 14 -4.21 -0.29 -9.80
N ALA A 15 -3.55 0.82 -9.52
CA ALA A 15 -3.81 1.62 -8.34
C ALA A 15 -3.76 3.09 -8.72
N ALA A 16 -4.63 3.89 -8.12
CA ALA A 16 -4.62 5.34 -8.19
C ALA A 16 -4.84 5.89 -6.77
N ALA A 17 -4.27 7.05 -6.49
CA ALA A 17 -4.47 7.73 -5.22
C ALA A 17 -5.11 9.09 -5.48
N GLU A 18 -6.05 9.46 -4.62
CA GLU A 18 -6.68 10.78 -4.61
C GLU A 18 -6.47 11.43 -3.24
N PRO A 19 -6.23 12.75 -3.16
CA PRO A 19 -6.16 13.45 -1.88
C PRO A 19 -7.47 13.28 -1.09
N ALA A 20 -7.36 12.96 0.20
CA ALA A 20 -8.51 12.72 1.09
C ALA A 20 -8.52 13.64 2.33
N GLY A 21 -7.58 14.58 2.39
CA GLY A 21 -7.40 15.54 3.48
C GLY A 21 -6.05 16.27 3.33
N PRO A 22 -5.68 17.10 4.31
CA PRO A 22 -4.39 17.82 4.28
C PRO A 22 -3.16 16.90 4.28
N ASP A 23 -3.28 15.74 4.92
CA ASP A 23 -2.21 14.79 5.23
C ASP A 23 -2.60 13.33 4.91
N SER A 24 -3.61 13.13 4.06
CA SER A 24 -4.09 11.79 3.73
C SER A 24 -4.48 11.63 2.27
N VAL A 25 -4.41 10.38 1.83
CA VAL A 25 -4.82 9.94 0.50
C VAL A 25 -5.73 8.73 0.62
N THR A 26 -6.66 8.60 -0.31
CA THR A 26 -7.40 7.35 -0.51
C THR A 26 -6.80 6.67 -1.74
N TRP A 27 -6.29 5.46 -1.54
CA TRP A 27 -5.88 4.58 -2.63
C TRP A 27 -7.07 3.78 -3.12
N HIS A 28 -7.21 3.67 -4.43
CA HIS A 28 -8.16 2.78 -5.10
C HIS A 28 -7.38 1.76 -5.92
N MET A 29 -7.56 0.48 -5.64
CA MET A 29 -6.86 -0.60 -6.31
C MET A 29 -7.85 -1.55 -6.99
N THR A 30 -7.50 -2.00 -8.19
CA THR A 30 -8.22 -3.04 -8.93
C THR A 30 -7.23 -4.11 -9.32
N TYR A 31 -7.57 -5.36 -9.00
CA TYR A 31 -6.80 -6.54 -9.36
C TYR A 31 -7.70 -7.44 -10.21
N ARG A 32 -7.18 -7.89 -11.35
CA ARG A 32 -7.89 -8.79 -12.27
C ARG A 32 -7.07 -10.03 -12.53
N VAL A 33 -7.77 -11.15 -12.64
CA VAL A 33 -7.24 -12.42 -13.12
C VAL A 33 -7.96 -12.75 -14.42
N GLU A 34 -7.19 -12.95 -15.48
CA GLU A 34 -7.67 -13.31 -16.81
C GLU A 34 -7.17 -14.73 -17.15
N GLU A 35 -8.01 -15.56 -17.76
CA GLU A 35 -7.63 -16.84 -18.36
C GLU A 35 -8.21 -16.89 -19.78
N GLU A 36 -7.37 -17.16 -20.78
CA GLU A 36 -7.78 -17.22 -22.19
C GLU A 36 -8.47 -15.94 -22.71
N GLY A 37 -8.14 -14.78 -22.11
CA GLY A 37 -8.70 -13.47 -22.48
C GLY A 37 -9.94 -13.07 -21.68
N GLU A 38 -10.50 -13.98 -20.88
CA GLU A 38 -11.69 -13.73 -20.07
C GLU A 38 -11.33 -13.43 -18.61
N VAL A 39 -11.98 -12.43 -18.02
CA VAL A 39 -11.79 -12.12 -16.59
C VAL A 39 -12.48 -13.19 -15.75
N VAL A 40 -11.68 -14.00 -15.06
CA VAL A 40 -12.16 -15.07 -14.18
C VAL A 40 -12.28 -14.63 -12.72
N ALA A 41 -11.62 -13.53 -12.34
CA ALA A 41 -11.79 -12.89 -11.04
C ALA A 41 -11.41 -11.41 -11.09
N GLU A 42 -12.12 -10.59 -10.31
CA GLU A 42 -11.78 -9.20 -10.05
C GLU A 42 -11.91 -8.93 -8.54
N PHE A 43 -10.96 -8.17 -8.00
CA PHE A 43 -10.97 -7.69 -6.64
C PHE A 43 -10.67 -6.19 -6.63
N THR A 44 -11.48 -5.44 -5.88
CA THR A 44 -11.25 -4.01 -5.65
C THR A 44 -11.10 -3.74 -4.16
N ALA A 45 -10.20 -2.82 -3.84
CA ALA A 45 -9.97 -2.35 -2.49
C ALA A 45 -9.83 -0.83 -2.49
N SER A 46 -10.17 -0.21 -1.37
CA SER A 46 -9.97 1.22 -1.15
C SER A 46 -9.48 1.44 0.28
N ASP A 47 -8.29 2.02 0.41
CA ASP A 47 -7.63 2.20 1.70
C ASP A 47 -7.33 3.68 1.93
N HIS A 48 -7.64 4.17 3.13
CA HIS A 48 -7.32 5.53 3.56
C HIS A 48 -5.99 5.54 4.30
N TRP A 49 -5.01 6.29 3.80
CA TRP A 49 -3.64 6.31 4.31
C TRP A 49 -3.27 7.72 4.73
N TYR A 50 -2.68 7.86 5.92
CA TYR A 50 -2.02 9.08 6.35
C TYR A 50 -0.59 9.14 5.79
N VAL A 51 -0.19 10.33 5.37
CA VAL A 51 1.15 10.64 4.86
C VAL A 51 1.92 11.33 5.98
N LEU A 52 2.88 10.61 6.55
CA LEU A 52 3.68 11.07 7.66
C LEU A 52 5.16 11.05 7.28
N THR A 53 5.92 12.01 7.80
CA THR A 53 7.37 11.92 7.84
C THR A 53 7.81 10.90 8.91
N PRO A 54 9.03 10.34 8.79
CA PRO A 54 9.57 9.47 9.84
C PRO A 54 9.64 10.13 11.23
N ALA A 55 9.80 11.46 11.29
CA ALA A 55 9.86 12.21 12.55
C ALA A 55 8.48 12.36 13.20
N GLU A 56 7.43 12.60 12.41
CA GLU A 56 6.04 12.63 12.89
C GLU A 56 5.63 11.25 13.41
N LEU A 57 5.91 10.19 12.64
CA LEU A 57 5.65 8.81 13.08
C LEU A 57 6.39 8.49 14.39
N ALA A 58 7.65 8.90 14.53
CA ALA A 58 8.41 8.68 15.75
C ALA A 58 7.84 9.43 16.96
N THR A 59 7.33 10.64 16.74
CA THR A 59 6.70 11.45 17.79
C THR A 59 5.41 10.80 18.26
N GLU A 60 4.52 10.42 17.33
CA GLU A 60 3.22 9.82 17.64
C GLU A 60 3.37 8.51 18.43
N VAL A 61 4.22 7.58 17.98
CA VAL A 61 4.34 6.30 18.67
C VAL A 61 5.06 6.41 20.02
N ALA A 62 5.90 7.44 20.20
CA ALA A 62 6.56 7.70 21.48
C ALA A 62 5.57 8.09 22.59
N GLU A 63 4.45 8.75 22.24
CA GLU A 63 3.35 9.03 23.19
C GLU A 63 2.76 7.75 23.79
N HIS A 64 2.91 6.62 23.08
CA HIS A 64 2.45 5.31 23.50
C HIS A 64 3.58 4.42 24.05
N GLY A 65 4.76 4.99 24.31
CA GLY A 65 5.93 4.26 24.82
C GLY A 65 6.54 3.30 23.80
N LEU A 66 6.30 3.52 22.51
CA LEU A 66 6.92 2.77 21.43
C LEU A 66 8.08 3.56 20.82
N ARG A 67 8.91 2.89 20.02
CA ARG A 67 10.07 3.49 19.35
C ARG A 67 10.09 3.09 17.88
N VAL A 68 10.47 4.04 17.04
CA VAL A 68 10.73 3.81 15.62
C VAL A 68 12.22 3.65 15.39
N ARG A 69 12.61 2.63 14.62
CA ARG A 69 13.94 2.54 14.02
C ARG A 69 13.84 2.24 12.53
N ALA A 70 14.87 2.60 11.78
CA ALA A 70 14.98 2.19 10.39
C ALA A 70 14.99 0.65 10.28
N GLY A 71 14.18 0.12 9.37
CA GLY A 71 14.29 -1.23 8.85
C GLY A 71 15.18 -1.19 7.61
N ASP A 72 14.58 -1.40 6.44
CA ASP A 72 15.23 -1.16 5.16
C ASP A 72 15.02 0.31 4.72
N ALA A 73 16.06 1.13 4.90
CA ALA A 73 16.03 2.54 4.53
C ALA A 73 15.87 2.76 3.02
N ALA A 74 16.36 1.85 2.18
CA ALA A 74 16.23 1.97 0.72
C ALA A 74 14.77 1.81 0.25
N GLN A 75 13.95 1.14 1.06
CA GLN A 75 12.53 0.91 0.80
C GLN A 75 11.61 1.80 1.65
N GLY A 76 12.17 2.70 2.48
CA GLY A 76 11.39 3.51 3.42
C GLY A 76 10.71 2.68 4.52
N LEU A 77 11.25 1.50 4.83
CA LEU A 77 10.67 0.60 5.84
C LEU A 77 11.10 1.01 7.24
N HIS A 78 10.13 1.11 8.15
CA HIS A 78 10.33 1.42 9.57
C HIS A 78 9.85 0.26 10.45
N ILE A 79 10.52 0.06 11.58
CA ILE A 79 10.17 -0.95 12.57
C ILE A 79 9.75 -0.24 13.86
N ILE A 80 8.54 -0.56 14.32
CA ILE A 80 7.98 -0.05 15.57
C ILE A 80 8.05 -1.16 16.62
N THR A 81 8.68 -0.86 17.76
CA THR A 81 8.74 -1.78 18.89
C THR A 81 8.32 -1.08 20.18
N ARG A 82 8.03 -1.87 21.21
CA ARG A 82 7.98 -1.38 22.59
C ARG A 82 9.39 -1.07 23.11
#